data_AF-A0A9D7TYD4-F1
#
_entry.id   AF-A0A9D7TYD4-F1
#
_cell.length_a   1.000
_cell.length_b   1.000
_cell.length_c   1.000
_cell.angle_alpha   90.00
_cell.angle_beta   90.00
_cell.angle_gamma   90.00
#
_symmetry.space_group_name_H-M   'P 1'
#
loop_
_entity.id
_entity.type
_entity.pdbx_description
1 polymer ?
#
loop_
_entity_poly.entity_id
_entity_poly.type
_entity_poly.pdbx_seq_one_letter_code
_entity_poly.pdbx_strand_id
1 'polypeptide(L)'
;MDTQTILIIILVGIAAGMLGGMVGVGGGIIIVPALVYFIGFSQKTAQGTSLGLIMLPVGILGVLQYYKQGHVDFRVVAILAVGFLVGSYFGSKVALSLPQDTVKKIFAVLLILIAIKMLFLDKPKTNAAAKNNAAVIKPTTLSVDKNDVT
;
A
#
# COMPACT_ATOMS: atom_id res chain seq x y z
N MET A 1 30.78 -4.30 -7.22
CA MET A 1 29.68 -3.34 -7.44
C MET A 1 30.30 -1.97 -7.42
N ASP A 2 30.06 -1.16 -8.44
CA ASP A 2 30.61 0.20 -8.49
C ASP A 2 29.91 1.11 -7.46
N THR A 3 30.65 2.11 -6.98
CA THR A 3 30.15 3.14 -6.03
C THR A 3 28.89 3.83 -6.56
N GLN A 4 28.83 4.05 -7.88
CA GLN A 4 27.67 4.64 -8.56
C GLN A 4 26.42 3.76 -8.44
N THR A 5 26.56 2.43 -8.57
CA THR A 5 25.45 1.49 -8.42
C THR A 5 24.89 1.52 -7.00
N ILE A 6 25.76 1.59 -5.99
CA ILE A 6 25.37 1.66 -4.57
C ILE A 6 24.56 2.93 -4.31
N LEU A 7 25.00 4.07 -4.85
CA LEU A 7 24.30 5.35 -4.70
C LEU A 7 22.88 5.29 -5.31
N ILE A 8 22.75 4.68 -6.50
CA ILE A 8 21.45 4.49 -7.18
C ILE A 8 20.52 3.61 -6.34
N ILE A 9 21.01 2.49 -5.79
CA ILE A 9 20.21 1.58 -4.95
C ILE A 9 19.68 2.32 -3.72
N ILE A 10 20.52 3.12 -3.06
CA ILE A 10 20.12 3.88 -1.87
C ILE A 10 19.03 4.89 -2.21
N LEU A 11 19.22 5.68 -3.27
CA LEU A 11 18.23 6.69 -3.69
C LEU A 11 16.89 6.06 -4.08
N VAL A 12 16.93 4.96 -4.84
CA VAL A 12 15.74 4.19 -5.21
C VAL A 12 15.05 3.65 -3.96
N GLY A 13 15.79 3.10 -3.01
CA GLY A 13 15.26 2.58 -1.76
C GLY A 13 14.55 3.65 -0.93
N ILE A 14 15.14 4.84 -0.82
CA ILE A 14 14.54 5.98 -0.10
C ILE A 14 13.25 6.43 -0.79
N ALA A 15 13.30 6.69 -2.10
CA ALA A 15 12.13 7.15 -2.87
C ALA A 15 10.99 6.12 -2.83
N ALA A 16 11.32 4.84 -3.02
CA ALA A 16 10.35 3.76 -2.97
C ALA A 16 9.78 3.53 -1.57
N GLY A 17 10.58 3.70 -0.52
CA GLY A 17 10.11 3.62 0.87
C GLY A 17 9.11 4.73 1.21
N MET A 18 9.43 5.98 0.83
CA MET A 18 8.54 7.12 1.02
C MET A 18 7.20 6.92 0.29
N LEU A 19 7.26 6.61 -1.00
CA LEU A 19 6.05 6.40 -1.81
C LEU A 19 5.29 5.13 -1.39
N GLY A 20 6.01 4.08 -1.01
CA GLY A 20 5.44 2.84 -0.48
C GLY A 20 4.69 3.04 0.84
N GLY A 21 5.19 3.91 1.72
CA GLY A 21 4.53 4.28 2.97
C GLY A 21 3.31 5.21 2.77
N MET A 22 3.38 6.12 1.80
CA MET A 22 2.26 7.02 1.46
C MET A 22 1.09 6.28 0.81
N VAL A 23 1.36 5.37 -0.13
CA VAL A 23 0.32 4.67 -0.92
C VAL A 23 -0.04 3.31 -0.29
N GLY A 24 0.79 2.77 0.60
CA GLY A 24 0.58 1.48 1.26
C GLY A 24 0.90 0.25 0.40
N VAL A 25 1.42 0.44 -0.83
CA VAL A 25 1.71 -0.64 -1.79
C VAL A 25 3.11 -1.25 -1.57
N GLY A 26 3.92 -0.67 -0.67
CA GLY A 26 5.23 -1.21 -0.32
C GLY A 26 6.36 -0.87 -1.31
N GLY A 27 6.19 0.09 -2.23
CA GLY A 27 7.32 0.61 -3.05
C GLY A 27 7.83 -0.32 -4.16
N GLY A 28 7.37 -1.57 -4.24
CA GLY A 28 7.79 -2.55 -5.26
C GLY A 28 7.52 -2.14 -6.71
N ILE A 29 6.50 -1.29 -6.92
CA ILE A 29 6.19 -0.68 -8.22
C ILE A 29 7.37 0.16 -8.75
N ILE A 30 8.18 0.71 -7.85
CA ILE A 30 9.33 1.56 -8.18
C ILE A 30 10.62 0.74 -8.13
N ILE A 31 10.79 -0.11 -7.10
CA ILE A 31 12.00 -0.92 -6.91
C ILE A 31 12.21 -1.90 -8.06
N VAL A 32 11.16 -2.60 -8.51
CA VAL A 32 11.29 -3.63 -9.55
C VAL A 32 11.76 -3.04 -10.89
N PRO A 33 11.13 -1.99 -11.45
CA PRO A 33 11.65 -1.35 -12.65
C PRO A 33 13.06 -0.78 -12.45
N ALA A 34 13.33 -0.16 -11.29
CA ALA A 34 14.62 0.45 -11.06
C ALA A 34 15.77 -0.57 -11.06
N LEU A 35 15.58 -1.73 -10.44
CA LEU A 35 16.56 -2.82 -10.46
C LEU A 35 16.75 -3.41 -11.87
N VAL A 36 15.67 -3.52 -12.65
CA VAL A 36 15.75 -4.06 -14.01
C VAL A 36 16.43 -3.09 -14.97
N TYR A 37 16.05 -1.80 -14.93
CA TYR A 37 16.50 -0.82 -15.92
C TYR A 37 17.84 -0.15 -15.55
N PHE A 38 18.09 0.13 -14.28
CA PHE A 38 19.33 0.82 -13.87
C PHE A 38 20.44 -0.15 -13.45
N ILE A 39 20.10 -1.36 -13.00
CA ILE A 39 21.08 -2.33 -12.49
C ILE A 39 21.20 -3.56 -13.40
N GLY A 40 20.27 -3.74 -14.34
CA GLY A 40 20.30 -4.85 -15.29
C GLY A 40 19.92 -6.20 -14.67
N PHE A 41 19.19 -6.20 -13.55
CA PHE A 41 18.73 -7.44 -12.94
C PHE A 41 17.69 -8.13 -13.84
N SER A 42 17.69 -9.46 -13.81
CA SER A 42 16.59 -10.23 -14.40
C SER A 42 15.27 -9.87 -13.70
N GLN A 43 14.15 -9.90 -14.42
CA GLN A 43 12.83 -9.56 -13.85
C GLN A 43 12.52 -10.39 -12.58
N LYS A 44 12.85 -11.69 -12.60
CA LYS A 44 12.63 -12.59 -11.47
C LYS A 44 13.51 -12.23 -10.28
N THR A 45 14.79 -11.94 -10.53
CA THR A 45 15.73 -11.51 -9.47
C THR A 45 15.28 -10.18 -8.87
N ALA A 46 14.93 -9.19 -9.70
CA ALA A 46 14.44 -7.89 -9.24
C ALA A 46 13.16 -8.01 -8.40
N GLN A 47 12.20 -8.86 -8.82
CA GLN A 47 11.00 -9.13 -8.05
C GLN A 47 11.31 -9.80 -6.70
N GLY A 48 12.19 -10.81 -6.67
CA GLY A 48 12.59 -11.49 -5.44
C GLY A 48 13.32 -10.55 -4.47
N THR A 49 14.28 -9.77 -4.96
CA THR A 49 15.01 -8.77 -4.16
C THR A 49 14.07 -7.70 -3.61
N SER A 50 13.14 -7.21 -4.43
CA SER A 50 12.11 -6.27 -3.97
C SER A 50 11.25 -6.88 -2.87
N LEU A 51 10.83 -8.14 -3.00
CA LEU A 51 10.00 -8.79 -1.98
C LEU A 51 10.73 -8.88 -0.63
N GLY A 52 12.01 -9.26 -0.63
CA GLY A 52 12.82 -9.32 0.58
C GLY A 52 12.97 -7.96 1.26
N LEU A 53 13.18 -6.89 0.48
CA LEU A 53 13.27 -5.52 0.99
C LEU A 53 11.95 -5.01 1.58
N ILE A 54 10.82 -5.35 0.95
CA ILE A 54 9.52 -4.84 1.37
C ILE A 54 9.04 -5.53 2.64
N MET A 55 9.28 -6.83 2.76
CA MET A 55 8.72 -7.66 3.82
C MET A 55 9.39 -7.46 5.18
N LEU A 56 10.71 -7.22 5.23
CA LEU A 56 11.40 -6.97 6.50
C LEU A 56 11.37 -5.47 6.90
N PRO A 57 12.21 -4.58 6.33
CA PRO A 57 12.37 -3.25 6.89
C PRO A 57 11.19 -2.32 6.60
N VAL A 58 10.65 -2.31 5.37
CA VAL A 58 9.63 -1.33 4.96
C VAL A 58 8.27 -1.65 5.59
N GLY A 59 7.85 -2.90 5.53
CA GLY A 59 6.57 -3.35 6.07
C GLY A 59 6.46 -3.13 7.57
N ILE A 60 7.49 -3.48 8.35
CA ILE A 60 7.49 -3.33 9.82
C ILE A 60 7.37 -1.85 10.21
N LEU A 61 8.18 -0.97 9.60
CA LEU A 61 8.16 0.45 9.91
C LEU A 61 6.82 1.11 9.53
N GLY A 62 6.24 0.71 8.39
CA GLY A 62 4.92 1.18 7.96
C GLY A 62 3.83 0.75 8.93
N VAL A 63 3.75 -0.55 9.26
CA VAL A 63 2.76 -1.09 10.20
C VAL A 63 2.89 -0.43 11.57
N LEU A 64 4.11 -0.22 12.08
CA LEU A 64 4.32 0.43 13.35
C LEU A 64 3.76 1.86 13.36
N GLN A 65 3.93 2.60 12.27
CA GLN A 65 3.44 3.97 12.17
C GLN A 65 1.90 4.02 12.11
N TYR A 66 1.26 3.15 11.34
CA TYR A 66 -0.21 3.08 11.26
C TYR A 66 -0.83 2.49 12.53
N TYR A 67 -0.13 1.57 13.21
CA TYR A 67 -0.55 1.01 14.49
C TYR A 67 -0.58 2.07 15.58
N LYS A 68 0.45 2.93 15.65
CA LYS A 68 0.48 4.08 16.56
C LYS A 68 -0.69 5.05 16.37
N GLN A 69 -1.26 5.09 15.17
CA GLN A 69 -2.43 5.92 14.85
C GLN A 69 -3.77 5.17 14.98
N GLY A 70 -3.77 3.91 15.42
CA GLY A 70 -5.00 3.12 15.62
C GLY A 70 -5.69 2.67 14.33
N HIS A 71 -5.01 2.75 13.18
CA HIS A 71 -5.57 2.41 11.87
C HIS A 71 -5.32 0.95 11.44
N VAL A 72 -4.95 0.07 12.38
CA VAL A 72 -4.61 -1.33 12.10
C VAL A 72 -5.58 -2.27 12.82
N ASP A 73 -6.40 -2.98 12.04
CA ASP A 73 -7.22 -4.09 12.53
C ASP A 73 -6.46 -5.41 12.38
N PHE A 74 -5.94 -5.93 13.49
CA PHE A 74 -5.15 -7.17 13.52
C PHE A 74 -5.95 -8.41 13.11
N ARG A 75 -7.28 -8.40 13.24
CA ARG A 75 -8.12 -9.52 12.83
C ARG A 75 -8.18 -9.59 11.31
N VAL A 76 -8.37 -8.45 10.66
CA VAL A 76 -8.33 -8.34 9.19
C VAL A 76 -6.94 -8.68 8.68
N VAL A 77 -5.88 -8.17 9.33
CA VAL A 77 -4.49 -8.50 8.99
C VAL A 77 -4.23 -10.01 9.07
N ALA A 78 -4.69 -10.69 10.12
CA ALA A 78 -4.48 -12.13 10.26
C ALA A 78 -5.16 -12.95 9.15
N ILE A 79 -6.42 -12.62 8.82
CA ILE A 79 -7.15 -13.28 7.74
C ILE A 79 -6.46 -13.03 6.39
N LEU A 80 -6.08 -11.78 6.12
CA LEU A 80 -5.35 -11.43 4.91
C LEU A 80 -3.98 -12.11 4.84
N ALA A 81 -3.27 -12.24 5.97
CA ALA A 81 -1.97 -12.90 6.04
C ALA A 81 -2.06 -14.38 5.63
N VAL A 82 -3.07 -15.10 6.12
CA VAL A 82 -3.27 -16.51 5.74
C VAL A 82 -3.56 -16.63 4.24
N GLY A 83 -4.48 -15.81 3.71
CA GLY A 83 -4.78 -15.79 2.27
C GLY A 83 -3.56 -15.39 1.43
N PHE A 84 -2.77 -14.44 1.91
CA PHE A 84 -1.54 -13.97 1.26
C PHE A 84 -0.45 -15.03 1.23
N LEU A 85 -0.26 -15.79 2.32
CA LEU A 85 0.72 -16.88 2.37
C LEU A 85 0.42 -17.93 1.29
N VAL A 86 -0.84 -18.38 1.24
CA VAL A 86 -1.29 -19.37 0.24
C VAL A 86 -1.16 -18.78 -1.17
N GLY A 87 -1.70 -17.59 -1.40
CA GLY A 87 -1.68 -16.91 -2.69
C GLY A 87 -0.27 -16.63 -3.21
N SER A 88 0.65 -16.18 -2.34
CA SER A 88 2.03 -15.89 -2.74
C SER A 88 2.83 -17.17 -3.00
N TYR A 89 2.57 -18.26 -2.28
CA TYR A 89 3.23 -19.55 -2.53
C TYR A 89 2.87 -20.09 -3.91
N PHE A 90 1.58 -20.17 -4.23
CA PHE A 90 1.15 -20.63 -5.55
C PHE A 90 1.48 -19.62 -6.66
N GLY A 91 1.28 -18.34 -6.41
CA GLY A 91 1.58 -17.26 -7.35
C GLY A 91 3.06 -17.16 -7.70
N SER A 92 3.96 -17.32 -6.73
CA SER A 92 5.41 -17.35 -6.99
C SER A 92 5.81 -18.57 -7.79
N LYS A 93 5.24 -19.76 -7.51
CA LYS A 93 5.49 -20.97 -8.29
C LYS A 93 5.11 -20.81 -9.76
N VAL A 94 3.96 -20.18 -10.03
CA VAL A 94 3.51 -19.84 -11.39
C VAL A 94 4.39 -18.76 -12.02
N ALA A 95 4.75 -17.69 -11.30
CA ALA A 95 5.61 -16.64 -11.83
C ALA A 95 7.01 -17.15 -12.19
N LEU A 96 7.54 -18.09 -11.39
CA LEU A 96 8.85 -18.70 -11.63
C LEU A 96 8.85 -19.69 -12.79
N SER A 97 7.71 -20.32 -13.12
CA SER A 97 7.60 -21.19 -14.30
C SER A 97 7.40 -20.44 -15.62
N LEU A 98 6.98 -19.17 -15.57
CA LEU A 98 6.76 -18.36 -16.76
C LEU A 98 8.06 -17.75 -17.33
N PRO A 99 8.13 -17.49 -18.66
CA PRO A 99 9.19 -16.71 -19.26
C PRO A 99 9.25 -15.28 -18.71
N GLN A 100 10.46 -14.71 -18.65
CA GLN A 100 10.70 -13.37 -18.12
C GLN A 100 9.85 -12.28 -18.81
N ASP A 101 9.71 -12.36 -20.13
CA ASP A 101 8.92 -11.39 -20.91
C ASP A 101 7.43 -11.46 -20.58
N THR A 102 6.91 -12.65 -20.31
CA THR A 102 5.51 -12.85 -19.93
C THR A 102 5.24 -12.23 -18.55
N VAL A 103 6.11 -12.48 -17.57
CA VAL A 103 5.98 -11.90 -16.23
C VAL A 103 6.04 -10.37 -16.29
N LYS A 104 6.94 -9.82 -17.12
CA LYS A 104 7.04 -8.37 -17.36
C LYS A 104 5.74 -7.80 -17.96
N LYS A 105 5.18 -8.46 -18.98
CA LYS A 105 3.91 -8.04 -19.61
C LYS A 105 2.74 -8.09 -18.63
N ILE A 106 2.62 -9.17 -17.84
CA ILE A 106 1.59 -9.30 -16.80
C ILE A 106 1.66 -8.13 -15.81
N PHE A 107 2.88 -7.82 -15.33
CA PHE A 107 3.09 -6.70 -14.42
C PHE A 107 2.71 -5.36 -15.04
N ALA A 108 3.10 -5.11 -16.30
CA ALA A 108 2.76 -3.88 -17.01
C ALA A 108 1.25 -3.71 -17.19
N VAL A 109 0.53 -4.76 -17.60
CA VAL A 109 -0.93 -4.74 -17.75
C VAL A 109 -1.61 -4.47 -16.41
N LEU A 110 -1.15 -5.11 -15.33
CA LEU A 110 -1.69 -4.89 -13.99
C LEU A 110 -1.56 -3.42 -13.56
N LEU A 111 -0.39 -2.79 -13.80
CA LEU A 111 -0.18 -1.38 -13.50
C LEU A 111 -1.12 -0.47 -14.28
N ILE A 112 -1.33 -0.73 -15.57
CA ILE A 112 -2.25 0.04 -16.41
C ILE A 112 -3.69 -0.08 -15.88
N LEU A 113 -4.13 -1.30 -15.53
CA LEU A 113 -5.47 -1.52 -14.98
C LEU A 113 -5.69 -0.77 -13.67
N ILE A 114 -4.71 -0.80 -12.76
CA ILE A 114 -4.77 -0.06 -11.50
C ILE A 114 -4.85 1.45 -11.77
N ALA A 115 -4.02 1.96 -12.68
CA ALA A 115 -4.00 3.37 -13.04
C ALA A 115 -5.34 3.84 -13.62
N ILE A 116 -5.91 3.08 -14.57
CA ILE A 116 -7.23 3.38 -15.16
C ILE A 116 -8.31 3.36 -14.09
N LYS A 117 -8.30 2.35 -13.22
CA LYS A 117 -9.31 2.22 -12.16
C LYS A 117 -9.26 3.41 -11.20
N MET A 118 -8.06 3.80 -10.76
CA MET A 118 -7.89 4.96 -9.87
C MET A 118 -8.28 6.28 -10.52
N LEU A 119 -7.98 6.47 -11.81
CA LEU A 119 -8.26 7.72 -12.53
C LEU A 119 -9.74 7.88 -12.91
N PHE A 120 -10.41 6.79 -13.28
CA PHE A 120 -11.72 6.88 -13.95
C PHE A 120 -12.86 6.15 -13.23
N LEU A 121 -12.57 5.18 -12.35
CA LEU A 121 -13.60 4.30 -11.77
C LEU A 121 -13.83 4.51 -10.27
N ASP A 122 -12.91 5.15 -9.55
CA ASP A 122 -13.08 5.44 -8.12
C ASP A 122 -14.10 6.59 -7.93
N LYS A 123 -15.39 6.24 -7.92
CA LYS A 123 -16.44 7.15 -7.46
C LYS A 123 -16.30 7.36 -5.95
N PRO A 124 -16.37 8.61 -5.44
CA PRO A 124 -16.25 8.88 -4.02
C PRO A 124 -17.33 8.10 -3.26
N LYS A 125 -16.90 7.12 -2.45
CA LYS A 125 -17.80 6.46 -1.50
C LYS A 125 -18.17 7.50 -0.45
N THR A 126 -19.36 8.10 -0.62
CA THR A 126 -19.98 8.91 0.42
C THR A 126 -20.13 8.01 1.65
N ASN A 127 -19.31 8.27 2.66
CA ASN A 127 -19.32 7.52 3.92
C ASN A 127 -20.71 7.63 4.57
N ALA A 128 -21.50 6.56 4.49
CA ALA A 128 -22.78 6.45 5.19
C ALA A 128 -22.64 6.60 6.71
N ALA A 129 -21.43 6.49 7.26
CA ALA A 129 -21.12 6.74 8.67
C ALA A 129 -21.25 8.22 9.10
N ALA A 130 -21.15 9.19 8.18
CA ALA A 130 -21.34 10.61 8.50
C ALA A 130 -22.83 10.98 8.70
N LYS A 131 -23.76 10.20 8.11
CA LYS A 131 -25.21 10.47 8.23
C LYS A 131 -25.78 10.12 9.61
N ASN A 132 -25.22 9.13 10.29
CA ASN A 132 -25.75 8.70 11.60
C ASN A 132 -25.39 9.67 12.74
N ASN A 133 -24.29 10.41 12.65
CA ASN A 133 -23.91 11.39 13.67
C ASN A 133 -24.50 12.79 13.45
N ALA A 134 -24.92 13.13 12.22
CA ALA A 134 -25.64 14.37 11.95
C ALA A 134 -27.10 14.35 12.44
N ALA A 135 -27.70 13.16 12.60
CA ALA A 135 -29.07 13.02 13.12
C ALA A 135 -29.17 13.14 14.65
N VAL A 136 -28.05 13.06 15.38
CA VAL A 136 -28.03 13.08 16.85
C VAL A 136 -27.88 14.50 17.42
N ILE A 137 -27.36 15.45 16.63
CA ILE A 137 -27.29 16.86 17.06
C ILE A 137 -28.61 17.57 16.70
N LYS A 138 -29.68 17.19 17.41
CA LYS A 138 -30.87 18.06 17.51
C LYS A 138 -30.47 19.24 18.41
N PRO A 139 -30.69 20.50 18.04
CA PRO A 139 -30.40 21.61 18.94
C PRO A 139 -31.35 21.49 20.13
N THR A 140 -30.82 21.07 21.28
CA THR A 140 -31.51 21.21 22.55
C THR A 140 -31.67 22.71 22.78
N THR A 141 -32.89 23.19 22.53
CA THR A 141 -33.32 24.53 22.87
C THR A 141 -33.02 24.78 24.33
N LEU A 142 -32.04 25.64 24.61
CA LEU A 142 -31.86 26.24 25.93
C LEU A 142 -33.09 27.11 26.19
N SER A 143 -34.08 26.55 26.89
CA SER A 143 -35.09 27.32 27.59
C SER A 143 -34.37 28.11 28.68
N VAL A 144 -34.02 29.35 28.37
CA VAL A 144 -33.63 30.35 29.36
C VAL A 144 -34.86 30.57 30.25
N ASP A 145 -34.83 29.94 31.42
CA ASP A 145 -35.77 30.15 32.49
C ASP A 145 -35.56 31.56 33.05
N LYS A 146 -36.40 32.50 32.61
CA LYS A 146 -36.48 33.84 33.20
C LYS A 146 -37.33 33.75 34.46
N ASN A 147 -36.78 33.29 35.57
CA ASN A 147 -37.44 33.39 36.89
C ASN A 147 -36.47 33.33 38.08
N ASP A 148 -35.25 33.84 37.91
CA ASP A 148 -34.29 33.96 39.03
C ASP A 148 -33.67 35.36 39.07
N VAL A 149 -34.51 36.37 39.32
CA VAL A 149 -34.12 37.68 39.87
C VAL A 149 -35.24 38.14 40.79
N THR A 150 -35.12 37.77 42.07
CA THR A 150 -35.67 38.55 43.20
C THR A 150 -34.51 39.06 44.03
#